data_AF-A0A7L4GPV4-F1
#
_entry.id   AF-A0A7L4GPV4-F1
#
_cell.length_a   1.000
_cell.length_b   1.000
_cell.length_c   1.000
_cell.angle_alpha   90.00
_cell.angle_beta   90.00
_cell.angle_gamma   90.00
#
_symmetry.space_group_name_H-M   'P 1'
#
loop_
_entity.id
_entity.type
_entity.pdbx_description
1 polymer ?
#
loop_
_entity_poly.entity_id
_entity_poly.type
_entity_poly.pdbx_seq_one_letter_code
_entity_poly.pdbx_strand_id
1 'polypeptide(L)'
;MQLPVVYQKAKEQVFKIWTTLQPLLTVHVGLASSAKALIILEQCGKNKGYQEMDACGFRPEGGCCMLDGPEKIESTINMKTLWKNISVEGIDIIFSRDAGR
;
A
#
# COMPACT_ATOMS: atom_id res chain seq x y z
N MET A 1 -1.39 6.91 -12.57
CA MET A 1 -2.72 6.28 -12.58
C MET A 1 -3.31 6.40 -11.18
N GLN A 2 -4.58 6.80 -11.04
CA GLN A 2 -5.23 6.92 -9.74
C GLN A 2 -6.12 5.69 -9.49
N LEU A 3 -6.09 5.18 -8.26
CA LEU A 3 -6.96 4.09 -7.81
C LEU A 3 -8.13 4.65 -6.98
N PRO A 4 -9.34 4.08 -7.07
CA PRO A 4 -10.46 4.43 -6.20
C PRO A 4 -10.20 3.96 -4.77
N VAL A 5 -10.74 4.70 -3.79
CA VAL A 5 -10.74 4.30 -2.38
C VAL A 5 -11.94 3.38 -2.10
N VAL A 6 -11.98 2.27 -2.84
CA VAL A 6 -13.03 1.23 -2.79
C VAL A 6 -12.35 -0.12 -3.00
N TYR A 7 -12.49 -1.05 -2.06
CA TYR A 7 -11.66 -2.27 -2.02
C TYR A 7 -11.73 -3.09 -3.31
N GLN A 8 -12.95 -3.41 -3.76
CA GLN A 8 -13.16 -4.25 -4.94
C GLN A 8 -12.67 -3.57 -6.22
N LYS A 9 -13.02 -2.28 -6.41
CA LYS A 9 -12.63 -1.53 -7.62
C LYS A 9 -11.13 -1.29 -7.69
N ALA A 10 -10.47 -1.03 -6.55
CA ALA A 10 -9.03 -0.88 -6.51
C ALA A 10 -8.32 -2.17 -6.95
N LYS A 11 -8.77 -3.33 -6.44
CA LYS A 11 -8.26 -4.65 -6.84
C LYS A 11 -8.42 -4.90 -8.33
N GLU A 12 -9.62 -4.70 -8.88
CA GLU A 12 -9.90 -4.86 -10.31
C GLU A 12 -9.00 -3.97 -11.17
N GLN A 13 -8.85 -2.71 -10.79
CA GLN A 13 -8.06 -1.75 -11.56
C GLN A 13 -6.57 -2.07 -11.51
N VAL A 14 -6.03 -2.45 -10.34
CA VAL A 14 -4.63 -2.90 -10.22
C VAL A 14 -4.38 -4.11 -11.12
N PHE A 15 -5.27 -5.11 -11.07
CA PHE A 15 -5.17 -6.31 -11.91
C PHE A 15 -5.17 -5.96 -13.40
N LYS A 16 -6.07 -5.07 -13.84
CA LYS A 16 -6.13 -4.58 -15.22
C LYS A 16 -4.85 -3.87 -15.63
N ILE A 17 -4.32 -2.99 -14.78
CA ILE A 17 -3.08 -2.25 -15.07
C ILE A 17 -1.91 -3.21 -15.25
N TRP A 18 -1.74 -4.16 -14.33
CA TRP A 18 -0.59 -5.08 -14.37
C TRP A 18 -0.64 -6.03 -15.56
N THR A 19 -1.82 -6.56 -15.88
CA THR A 19 -2.00 -7.45 -17.05
C THR A 19 -1.83 -6.72 -18.37
N THR A 20 -2.22 -5.44 -18.44
CA THR A 20 -2.12 -4.64 -19.67
C THR A 20 -0.71 -4.08 -19.89
N LEU A 21 -0.09 -3.51 -18.85
CA LEU A 21 1.17 -2.76 -18.98
C LEU A 21 2.41 -3.60 -18.67
N GLN A 22 2.26 -4.73 -17.98
CA GLN A 22 3.36 -5.60 -17.56
C GLN A 22 4.57 -4.83 -17.01
N PRO A 23 4.37 -3.97 -15.99
CA PRO A 23 5.41 -3.05 -15.55
C PRO A 23 6.59 -3.79 -14.92
N LEU A 24 7.82 -3.33 -15.21
CA LEU A 24 9.03 -3.83 -14.55
C LEU A 24 9.13 -3.40 -13.08
N LEU A 25 8.52 -2.26 -12.73
CA LEU A 25 8.52 -1.69 -11.39
C LEU A 25 7.15 -1.05 -11.11
N THR A 26 6.60 -1.31 -9.92
CA THR A 26 5.38 -0.64 -9.44
C THR A 26 5.65 0.00 -8.08
N VAL A 27 5.27 1.27 -7.93
CA VAL A 27 5.28 2.00 -6.65
C VAL A 27 3.85 2.47 -6.39
N HIS A 28 3.28 2.04 -5.26
CA HIS A 28 1.99 2.52 -4.78
C HIS A 28 2.21 3.66 -3.79
N VAL A 29 1.46 4.75 -3.95
CA VAL A 29 1.55 5.92 -3.08
C VAL A 29 0.16 6.18 -2.49
N GLY A 30 0.12 6.38 -1.17
CA GLY A 30 -1.09 6.70 -0.42
C GLY A 30 -0.87 7.89 0.51
N LEU A 31 -1.97 8.47 1.00
CA LEU A 31 -1.93 9.56 1.97
C LEU A 31 -2.02 8.99 3.39
N ALA A 32 -1.08 9.36 4.25
CA ALA A 32 -1.17 9.12 5.69
C ALA A 32 -1.72 10.39 6.37
N SER A 33 -2.89 10.29 6.99
CA SER A 33 -3.65 11.44 7.52
C SER A 33 -2.95 12.24 8.62
N SER A 34 -2.00 11.63 9.34
CA SER A 34 -1.27 12.22 10.46
C SER A 34 0.08 12.86 10.07
N ALA A 35 0.50 12.74 8.81
CA ALA A 35 1.85 13.06 8.36
C ALA A 35 1.88 14.42 7.63
N LYS A 36 2.22 15.51 8.32
CA LYS A 36 2.69 16.74 7.66
C LYS A 36 4.20 16.62 7.45
N ALA A 37 4.67 16.84 6.22
CA ALA A 37 6.09 16.80 5.86
C ALA A 37 6.81 15.48 6.25
N LEU A 38 6.13 14.34 6.06
CA LEU A 38 6.69 13.02 6.36
C LEU A 38 6.41 12.04 5.20
N ILE A 39 7.45 11.35 4.74
CA ILE A 39 7.35 10.21 3.83
C ILE A 39 7.56 8.93 4.63
N ILE A 40 6.64 7.98 4.48
CA ILE A 40 6.71 6.66 5.10
C ILE A 40 6.99 5.61 4.02
N LEU A 41 8.13 4.94 4.14
CA LEU A 41 8.54 3.86 3.24
C LEU A 41 8.06 2.52 3.80
N GLU A 42 6.93 2.03 3.30
CA GLU A 42 6.35 0.77 3.75
C GLU A 42 7.14 -0.44 3.26
N GLN A 43 7.47 -1.33 4.20
CA GLN A 43 8.28 -2.52 3.91
C GLN A 43 7.43 -3.76 3.61
N CYS A 44 6.16 -3.79 4.03
CA CYS A 44 5.29 -4.93 3.79
C CYS A 44 3.81 -4.54 3.80
N GLY A 45 3.01 -5.36 3.12
CA GLY A 45 1.54 -5.34 3.20
C GLY A 45 1.05 -6.52 4.04
N LYS A 46 0.10 -6.28 4.95
CA LYS A 46 -0.52 -7.31 5.77
C LYS A 46 -1.86 -7.73 5.18
N ASN A 47 -2.14 -9.02 5.13
CA ASN A 47 -3.37 -9.53 4.54
C ASN A 47 -4.57 -9.41 5.48
N LYS A 48 -4.36 -9.45 6.80
CA LYS A 48 -5.45 -9.41 7.79
C LYS A 48 -5.51 -8.07 8.50
N GLY A 49 -6.68 -7.70 9.03
CA GLY A 49 -6.88 -6.53 9.88
C GLY A 49 -7.89 -5.53 9.32
N TYR A 50 -8.54 -5.82 8.20
CA TYR A 50 -9.53 -4.96 7.57
C TYR A 50 -10.85 -5.01 8.35
N GLN A 51 -11.11 -3.99 9.16
CA GLN A 51 -12.32 -3.87 9.98
C GLN A 51 -13.27 -2.79 9.46
N GLU A 52 -12.74 -1.80 8.74
CA GLU A 52 -13.47 -0.64 8.27
C GLU A 52 -14.22 -0.90 6.97
N MET A 53 -15.37 -0.24 6.82
CA MET A 53 -16.09 -0.17 5.55
C MET A 53 -15.43 0.87 4.65
N ASP A 54 -15.39 0.59 3.34
CA ASP A 54 -14.99 1.59 2.37
C ASP A 54 -16.11 2.61 2.09
N ALA A 55 -15.85 3.55 1.18
CA ALA A 55 -16.79 4.61 0.81
C ALA A 55 -18.12 4.09 0.22
N CYS A 56 -18.21 2.81 -0.14
CA CYS A 56 -19.43 2.17 -0.64
C CYS A 56 -20.12 1.31 0.43
N GLY A 57 -19.65 1.32 1.69
CA GLY A 57 -20.18 0.48 2.76
C GLY A 57 -19.73 -0.98 2.67
N PHE A 58 -18.76 -1.30 1.80
CA PHE A 58 -18.26 -2.66 1.65
C PHE A 58 -17.12 -2.93 2.64
N ARG A 59 -17.13 -4.13 3.23
CA ARG A 59 -16.07 -4.62 4.11
C ARG A 59 -15.56 -5.97 3.58
N PRO A 60 -14.23 -6.19 3.52
CA PRO A 60 -13.67 -7.46 3.06
C PRO A 60 -14.09 -8.66 3.91
N GLU A 61 -14.43 -9.77 3.24
CA GLU A 61 -14.76 -11.03 3.90
C GLU A 61 -13.59 -11.54 4.76
N GLY A 62 -13.90 -12.08 5.94
CA GLY A 62 -12.89 -12.55 6.89
C GLY A 62 -11.96 -11.45 7.43
N GLY A 63 -12.23 -10.18 7.15
CA GLY A 63 -11.36 -9.06 7.50
C GLY A 63 -9.98 -9.15 6.86
N CYS A 64 -9.90 -9.71 5.64
CA CYS A 64 -8.66 -9.90 4.92
C CYS A 64 -8.71 -9.36 3.48
N CYS A 65 -7.56 -8.98 2.94
CA CYS A 65 -7.42 -8.47 1.57
C CYS A 65 -7.65 -9.57 0.52
N MET A 66 -7.12 -10.77 0.80
CA MET A 66 -7.22 -11.96 -0.05
C MET A 66 -7.45 -13.19 0.82
N LEU A 67 -8.59 -13.86 0.62
CA LEU A 67 -8.85 -15.18 1.19
C LEU A 67 -7.75 -16.15 0.75
N ASP A 68 -7.30 -16.98 1.69
CA ASP A 68 -6.22 -17.97 1.52
C ASP A 68 -4.87 -17.39 1.04
N GLY A 69 -4.72 -16.06 1.03
CA GLY A 69 -3.46 -15.39 0.75
C GLY A 69 -2.45 -15.49 1.90
N PRO A 70 -1.15 -15.23 1.63
CA PRO A 70 -0.13 -15.21 2.69
C PRO A 70 -0.47 -14.17 3.76
N GLU A 71 0.02 -14.35 4.99
CA GLU A 71 -0.23 -13.40 6.08
C GLU A 71 0.29 -11.99 5.76
N LYS A 72 1.42 -11.92 5.05
CA LYS A 72 2.06 -10.69 4.61
C LYS A 72 2.80 -10.90 3.29
N ILE A 73 3.02 -9.81 2.58
CA ILE A 73 3.95 -9.71 1.44
C ILE A 73 5.02 -8.67 1.76
N GLU A 74 6.28 -9.00 1.53
CA GLU A 74 7.40 -8.05 1.71
C GLU A 74 7.62 -7.25 0.42
N SER A 75 7.98 -5.99 0.56
CA SER A 75 8.41 -5.16 -0.57
C SER A 75 9.69 -5.73 -1.17
N THR A 76 9.74 -5.81 -2.49
CA THR A 76 10.97 -6.16 -3.23
C THR A 76 11.98 -5.01 -3.23
N ILE A 77 11.51 -3.77 -2.99
CA ILE A 77 12.37 -2.61 -2.83
C ILE A 77 12.93 -2.60 -1.40
N ASN A 78 14.25 -2.58 -1.27
CA ASN A 78 14.91 -2.45 0.01
C ASN A 78 14.75 -1.02 0.57
N MET A 79 13.64 -0.79 1.30
CA MET A 79 13.32 0.52 1.86
C MET A 79 14.36 1.04 2.84
N LYS A 80 15.10 0.14 3.52
CA LYS A 80 16.17 0.54 4.43
C LYS A 80 17.36 1.13 3.68
N THR A 81 17.73 0.54 2.54
CA THR A 81 18.74 1.13 1.65
C THR A 81 18.23 2.41 1.03
N LEU A 82 16.98 2.45 0.58
CA LEU A 82 16.39 3.67 0.02
C LEU A 82 16.43 4.82 1.03
N TRP A 83 15.91 4.61 2.23
CA TRP A 83 15.92 5.57 3.34
C TRP A 83 17.30 6.18 3.61
N LYS A 84 18.37 5.38 3.58
CA LYS A 84 19.75 5.86 3.79
C LYS A 84 20.26 6.78 2.67
N ASN A 85 19.72 6.64 1.46
CA ASN A 85 20.22 7.29 0.26
C ASN A 85 19.30 8.40 -0.25
N ILE A 86 18.17 8.63 0.42
CA ILE A 86 17.25 9.71 0.07
C ILE A 86 17.20 10.75 1.19
N SER A 87 17.21 12.01 0.78
CA SER A 87 16.96 13.14 1.63
C SER A 87 16.20 14.16 0.81
N VAL A 88 15.16 14.73 1.40
CA VAL A 88 14.38 15.82 0.81
C VAL A 88 14.32 16.93 1.84
N GLU A 89 14.73 18.13 1.44
CA GLU A 89 14.80 19.27 2.35
C GLU A 89 13.41 19.55 2.95
N GLY A 90 13.37 19.68 4.28
CA GLY A 90 12.13 19.95 5.02
C GLY A 90 11.13 18.79 5.07
N ILE A 91 11.52 17.56 4.69
CA ILE A 91 10.66 16.38 4.77
C ILE A 91 11.37 15.26 5.53
N ASP A 92 10.74 14.81 6.62
CA ASP A 92 11.19 13.63 7.35
C ASP A 92 10.90 12.36 6.55
N ILE A 93 11.79 11.38 6.66
CA ILE A 93 11.64 10.10 5.97
C ILE A 93 11.86 8.99 6.98
N ILE A 94 10.86 8.12 7.12
CA ILE A 94 10.92 6.93 7.96
C ILE A 94 10.57 5.69 7.15
N PHE A 95 10.84 4.51 7.70
CA PHE A 95 10.34 3.25 7.17
C PHE A 95 9.41 2.58 8.19
N SER A 96 8.39 1.89 7.70
CA SER A 96 7.37 1.23 8.51
C SER A 96 7.21 -0.23 8.09
N ARG A 97 6.64 -1.05 8.97
CA ARG A 97 6.19 -2.43 8.68
C ARG A 97 4.68 -2.57 8.82
N ASP A 98 3.98 -1.44 8.77
CA ASP A 98 2.53 -1.38 8.87
C ASP A 98 2.00 -0.24 8.00
N ALA A 99 1.52 -0.59 6.81
CA ALA A 99 0.90 0.32 5.87
C ALA A 99 -0.54 0.70 6.25
N GLY A 100 -1.03 0.25 7.41
CA GLY A 100 -2.43 0.31 7.77
C GLY A 100 -3.27 -0.74 7.05
N ARG A 101 -4.55 -0.80 7.41
CA ARG A 101 -5.58 -1.64 6.80
C ARG A 101 -6.90 -0.91 6.85
#